data_AF-A0A6G0ZC89-F1
#
_entry.id   AF-A0A6G0ZC89-F1
#
_cell.length_a   1.000
_cell.length_b   1.000
_cell.length_c   1.000
_cell.angle_alpha   90.00
_cell.angle_beta   90.00
_cell.angle_gamma   90.00
#
_symmetry.space_group_name_H-M   'P 1'
#
loop_
_entity.id
_entity.type
_entity.pdbx_description
1 polymer ?
#
loop_
_entity_poly.entity_id
_entity_poly.type
_entity_poly.pdbx_seq_one_letter_code
_entity_poly.pdbx_strand_id
1 'polypeptide(L)'
;MPIIIKDFSWWQTECKLFLQIQIPHVSQKNADILTSNKYLKLKLKNGWTDLAYFALKLFVEVHRRFKRRRRPDLGRCSQSNVRRTTSRANRTDDYTYQENSHIALKIDNEIDRLRIRAQHQQQISCLPHIFEAILWDEINEEYSKCTFDNGSVLFELQKKNSVHWECLALKKSKEELKKLKCEILNNIIQERQNKSKQKAVLKTERDRLAVKEQIDFENKEHQLIQSIRDEEKEKVLKELSTWKTKTEIKHDERKDNKNNKDIFSTDEPLKIYEIENEPTECINQLPSPRTFKTIEINFTPRHFTTPSRESTKADEQEWLKKQTAARRAAGFVEEDLRPEEHDPEWCLQKG
;
A
#
# COMPACT_ATOMS: atom_id res chain seq x y z
N MET A 1 -32.07 -16.23 -9.53
CA MET A 1 -31.75 -17.54 -8.92
C MET A 1 -30.62 -18.14 -9.75
N PRO A 2 -29.48 -18.59 -9.20
CA PRO A 2 -28.42 -19.13 -10.04
C PRO A 2 -28.85 -20.49 -10.59
N ILE A 3 -28.59 -20.69 -11.87
CA ILE A 3 -28.88 -21.92 -12.61
C ILE A 3 -27.90 -22.98 -12.12
N ILE A 4 -28.44 -24.04 -11.54
CA ILE A 4 -27.74 -25.28 -11.19
C ILE A 4 -27.44 -25.97 -12.53
N ILE A 5 -26.17 -26.18 -12.89
CA ILE A 5 -25.88 -27.22 -13.89
C ILE A 5 -26.50 -28.51 -13.37
N LYS A 6 -27.52 -29.01 -14.07
CA LYS A 6 -28.20 -30.27 -13.73
C LYS A 6 -27.38 -31.49 -14.17
N ASP A 7 -26.44 -31.28 -15.08
CA ASP A 7 -25.63 -32.34 -15.68
C ASP A 7 -24.30 -32.49 -14.92
N PHE A 8 -24.40 -32.95 -13.68
CA PHE A 8 -23.25 -33.42 -12.90
C PHE A 8 -23.41 -34.90 -12.61
N SER A 9 -22.30 -35.63 -12.69
CA SER A 9 -22.23 -37.03 -12.30
C SER A 9 -21.44 -37.12 -11.00
N TRP A 10 -22.00 -37.80 -10.01
CA TRP A 10 -21.32 -38.04 -8.76
C TRP A 10 -21.42 -39.52 -8.38
N TRP A 11 -20.39 -40.00 -7.71
CA TRP A 11 -20.34 -41.34 -7.15
C TRP A 11 -19.55 -41.29 -5.85
N GLN A 12 -19.62 -42.35 -5.07
CA GLN A 12 -18.98 -42.39 -3.77
C GLN A 12 -18.37 -43.75 -3.49
N THR A 13 -17.40 -43.70 -2.61
CA THR A 13 -16.86 -44.85 -1.89
C THR A 13 -17.26 -44.70 -0.42
N GLU A 14 -16.80 -45.62 0.42
CA GLU A 14 -17.04 -45.56 1.87
C GLU A 14 -16.48 -44.26 2.48
N CYS A 15 -15.27 -43.84 2.06
CA CYS A 15 -14.57 -42.70 2.66
C CYS A 15 -14.50 -41.45 1.77
N LYS A 16 -14.65 -41.59 0.45
CA LYS A 16 -14.49 -40.49 -0.51
C LYS A 16 -15.73 -40.29 -1.36
N LEU A 17 -15.96 -39.04 -1.74
CA LEU A 17 -17.00 -38.65 -2.69
C LEU A 17 -16.35 -38.03 -3.92
N PHE A 18 -16.77 -38.48 -5.09
CA PHE A 18 -16.31 -37.99 -6.37
C PHE A 18 -17.45 -37.23 -7.05
N LEU A 19 -17.21 -35.98 -7.41
CA LEU A 19 -18.15 -35.14 -8.13
C LEU A 19 -17.50 -34.65 -9.41
N GLN A 20 -18.04 -35.03 -10.55
CA GLN A 20 -17.61 -34.63 -11.87
C GLN A 20 -18.63 -33.68 -12.50
N ILE A 21 -18.15 -32.51 -12.90
CA ILE A 21 -18.95 -31.47 -13.55
C ILE A 21 -18.38 -31.25 -14.94
N GLN A 22 -19.20 -31.44 -15.98
CA GLN A 22 -18.80 -31.20 -17.36
C GLN A 22 -18.85 -29.70 -17.65
N ILE A 23 -17.69 -29.08 -17.91
CA ILE A 23 -17.61 -27.65 -18.21
C ILE A 23 -16.59 -27.44 -19.31
N PRO A 24 -17.04 -27.23 -20.56
CA PRO A 24 -16.14 -27.08 -21.69
C PRO A 24 -15.24 -25.85 -21.52
N HIS A 25 -13.97 -25.99 -21.90
CA HIS A 25 -12.98 -24.91 -21.95
C HIS A 25 -12.62 -24.25 -20.60
N VAL A 26 -12.75 -24.95 -19.46
CA VAL A 26 -12.32 -24.40 -18.16
C VAL A 26 -10.85 -24.64 -17.89
N SER A 27 -10.11 -23.56 -17.63
CA SER A 27 -8.77 -23.59 -17.04
C SER A 27 -8.83 -23.29 -15.55
N GLN A 28 -7.91 -23.87 -14.77
CA GLN A 28 -7.76 -23.64 -13.32
C GLN A 28 -7.68 -22.14 -12.97
N LYS A 29 -7.06 -21.32 -13.83
CA LYS A 29 -6.94 -19.86 -13.61
C LYS A 29 -8.28 -19.12 -13.68
N ASN A 30 -9.21 -19.65 -14.46
CA ASN A 30 -10.51 -19.04 -14.74
C ASN A 30 -11.61 -19.59 -13.83
N ALA A 31 -11.28 -20.38 -12.81
CA ALA A 31 -12.23 -20.93 -11.86
C ALA A 31 -11.84 -20.55 -10.43
N ASP A 32 -12.84 -20.13 -9.64
CA ASP A 32 -12.77 -20.01 -8.19
C ASP A 32 -13.57 -21.14 -7.56
N ILE A 33 -12.89 -21.89 -6.70
CA ILE A 33 -13.49 -22.95 -5.89
C ILE A 33 -13.58 -22.43 -4.46
N LEU A 34 -14.78 -22.48 -3.90
CA LEU A 34 -15.02 -22.31 -2.48
C LEU A 34 -15.47 -23.65 -1.92
N THR A 35 -14.57 -24.29 -1.19
CA THR A 35 -14.86 -25.51 -0.45
C THR A 35 -14.97 -25.16 1.03
N SER A 36 -15.98 -25.72 1.68
CA SER A 36 -16.14 -25.71 3.13
C SER A 36 -16.68 -27.07 3.60
N ASN A 37 -16.65 -27.34 4.89
CA ASN A 37 -17.13 -28.58 5.53
C ASN A 37 -18.46 -29.12 4.97
N LYS A 38 -19.47 -28.28 4.77
CA LYS A 38 -20.81 -28.67 4.26
C LYS A 38 -21.20 -27.95 2.98
N TYR A 39 -20.32 -27.18 2.37
CA TYR A 39 -20.68 -26.31 1.26
C TYR A 39 -19.63 -26.31 0.18
N LEU A 40 -20.08 -26.53 -1.05
CA LEU A 40 -19.22 -26.49 -2.24
C LEU A 40 -19.79 -25.50 -3.24
N LYS A 41 -18.92 -24.61 -3.72
CA LYS A 41 -19.29 -23.63 -4.74
C LYS A 41 -18.17 -23.48 -5.76
N LEU A 42 -18.55 -23.60 -7.03
CA LEU A 42 -17.69 -23.40 -8.18
C LEU A 42 -18.18 -22.19 -8.98
N LYS A 43 -17.29 -21.24 -9.18
CA LYS A 43 -17.56 -20.01 -9.93
C LYS A 43 -16.54 -19.85 -11.04
N LEU A 44 -16.97 -19.56 -12.27
CA LEU A 44 -16.02 -19.09 -13.30
C LEU A 44 -15.74 -17.61 -13.08
N LYS A 45 -14.47 -17.26 -13.20
CA LYS A 45 -14.07 -15.90 -13.51
C LYS A 45 -14.43 -15.68 -14.97
N ASN A 46 -15.24 -14.66 -15.24
CA ASN A 46 -15.51 -14.22 -16.60
C ASN A 46 -14.21 -13.65 -17.18
N GLY A 47 -13.34 -14.52 -17.69
CA GLY A 47 -12.22 -14.15 -18.53
C GLY A 47 -12.79 -13.83 -19.89
N TRP A 48 -12.78 -12.56 -20.28
CA TRP A 48 -13.16 -12.08 -21.61
C TRP A 48 -12.32 -12.69 -22.75
N THR A 49 -11.39 -13.59 -22.42
CA THR A 49 -10.40 -14.19 -23.32
C THR A 49 -11.01 -15.25 -24.24
N ASP A 50 -11.98 -16.05 -23.79
CA ASP A 50 -12.51 -17.16 -24.62
C ASP A 50 -13.55 -16.70 -25.65
N LEU A 51 -14.40 -15.74 -25.29
CA LEU A 51 -15.34 -15.13 -26.24
C LEU A 51 -14.62 -14.22 -27.24
N ALA A 52 -13.56 -13.51 -26.82
CA ALA A 52 -12.71 -12.77 -27.75
C ALA A 52 -12.01 -13.72 -28.74
N TYR A 53 -11.53 -14.88 -28.28
CA TYR A 53 -10.93 -15.89 -29.14
C TYR A 53 -11.96 -16.50 -30.11
N PHE A 54 -13.17 -16.80 -29.64
CA PHE A 54 -14.26 -17.29 -30.50
C PHE A 54 -14.70 -16.23 -31.52
N ALA A 55 -14.81 -14.97 -31.11
CA ALA A 55 -15.17 -13.85 -31.97
C ALA A 55 -14.08 -13.56 -33.02
N LEU A 56 -12.80 -13.58 -32.63
CA LEU A 56 -11.65 -13.46 -33.55
C LEU A 56 -11.59 -14.63 -34.52
N LYS A 57 -11.85 -15.86 -34.07
CA LYS A 57 -11.90 -17.05 -34.94
C LYS A 57 -13.06 -16.96 -35.95
N LEU A 58 -14.23 -16.50 -35.51
CA LEU A 58 -15.38 -16.27 -36.40
C LEU A 58 -15.09 -15.14 -37.40
N PHE A 59 -14.48 -14.04 -36.93
CA PHE A 59 -14.10 -12.88 -37.75
C PHE A 59 -13.08 -13.27 -38.83
N VAL A 60 -12.04 -14.03 -38.47
CA VAL A 60 -11.04 -14.57 -39.41
C VAL A 60 -11.69 -15.51 -40.42
N GLU A 61 -12.58 -16.41 -40.00
CA GLU A 61 -13.26 -17.36 -40.89
C GLU A 61 -14.21 -16.66 -41.88
N VAL A 62 -14.95 -15.64 -41.41
CA VAL A 62 -15.83 -14.81 -42.25
C VAL A 62 -15.01 -14.00 -43.26
N HIS A 63 -13.89 -13.38 -42.84
CA HIS A 63 -12.99 -12.66 -43.75
C HIS A 63 -12.34 -13.58 -44.78
N ARG A 64 -12.00 -14.82 -44.41
CA ARG A 64 -11.44 -15.83 -45.31
C ARG A 64 -12.46 -16.26 -46.38
N ARG A 65 -13.74 -16.39 -46.01
CA ARG A 65 -14.85 -16.62 -46.94
C ARG A 65 -15.10 -15.42 -47.87
N PHE A 66 -14.96 -14.20 -47.37
CA PHE A 66 -15.19 -12.98 -48.15
C PHE A 66 -14.08 -12.73 -49.20
N LYS A 67 -12.81 -12.98 -48.87
CA LYS A 67 -11.69 -12.88 -49.83
C LYS A 67 -11.79 -13.87 -51.00
N ARG A 68 -12.42 -15.05 -50.81
CA ARG A 68 -12.64 -16.02 -51.88
C ARG A 68 -13.68 -15.57 -52.92
N ARG A 69 -14.53 -14.58 -52.62
CA ARG A 69 -15.53 -14.04 -53.56
C ARG A 69 -15.02 -12.85 -54.39
N ARG A 70 -13.79 -12.35 -54.16
CA ARG A 70 -13.18 -11.23 -54.90
C ARG A 70 -11.94 -11.65 -55.69
N ARG A 71 -12.09 -12.57 -56.65
CA ARG A 71 -11.23 -12.61 -57.84
C ARG A 71 -12.12 -12.46 -59.08
N PRO A 72 -12.18 -11.29 -59.72
CA PRO A 72 -12.63 -11.20 -61.10
C PRO A 72 -11.56 -11.82 -62.00
N ASP A 73 -11.95 -12.76 -62.84
CA ASP A 73 -11.14 -13.26 -63.95
C ASP A 73 -10.83 -12.09 -64.90
N LEU A 74 -9.59 -11.59 -64.88
CA LEU A 74 -9.12 -10.70 -65.95
C LEU A 74 -8.63 -11.57 -67.10
N GLY A 75 -9.59 -11.88 -67.97
CA GLY A 75 -9.37 -12.40 -69.31
C GLY A 75 -8.40 -11.52 -70.09
N ARG A 76 -7.39 -12.19 -70.63
CA ARG A 76 -6.39 -11.71 -71.57
C ARG A 76 -7.08 -11.22 -72.87
N CYS A 77 -6.89 -9.96 -73.26
CA CYS A 77 -7.09 -9.54 -74.66
C CYS A 77 -6.21 -8.34 -75.05
N SER A 78 -5.18 -8.65 -75.84
CA SER A 78 -4.66 -7.97 -77.03
C SER A 78 -4.65 -6.43 -77.13
N GLN A 79 -3.42 -5.91 -77.26
CA GLN A 79 -3.09 -4.54 -77.65
C GLN A 79 -3.53 -4.22 -79.09
N SER A 80 -4.04 -3.01 -79.32
CA SER A 80 -3.72 -2.24 -80.54
C SER A 80 -4.02 -0.73 -80.40
N ASN A 81 -2.95 0.06 -80.50
CA ASN A 81 -2.78 1.34 -81.21
C ASN A 81 -3.65 2.58 -80.88
N VAL A 82 -3.03 3.45 -80.07
CA VAL A 82 -2.65 4.87 -80.34
C VAL A 82 -3.52 5.68 -81.32
N ARG A 83 -4.12 6.78 -80.81
CA ARG A 83 -3.81 8.19 -81.19
C ARG A 83 -4.63 9.21 -80.38
N ARG A 84 -3.91 10.17 -79.77
CA ARG A 84 -4.14 11.65 -79.66
C ARG A 84 -5.58 12.15 -79.38
N THR A 85 -5.86 13.12 -78.52
CA THR A 85 -5.10 14.27 -77.99
C THR A 85 -5.98 15.01 -76.97
N THR A 86 -5.33 15.73 -76.06
CA THR A 86 -5.75 16.97 -75.37
C THR A 86 -6.92 16.98 -74.38
N SER A 87 -6.54 17.31 -73.14
CA SER A 87 -7.23 18.23 -72.22
C SER A 87 -8.59 17.80 -71.67
N ARG A 88 -8.55 17.20 -70.46
CA ARG A 88 -9.32 17.69 -69.31
C ARG A 88 -8.78 17.04 -68.04
N ALA A 89 -8.07 17.84 -67.25
CA ALA A 89 -7.94 17.56 -65.83
C ALA A 89 -9.33 17.59 -65.19
N ASN A 90 -9.50 16.70 -64.21
CA ASN A 90 -10.50 16.73 -63.13
C ASN A 90 -11.93 16.31 -63.50
N ARG A 91 -12.29 15.04 -63.24
CA ARG A 91 -13.64 14.64 -62.76
C ARG A 91 -13.86 13.15 -62.39
N THR A 92 -12.85 12.42 -61.93
CA THR A 92 -13.06 11.02 -61.48
C THR A 92 -12.88 10.78 -59.98
N ASP A 93 -12.40 11.76 -59.22
CA ASP A 93 -12.05 11.51 -57.81
C ASP A 93 -13.26 11.64 -56.85
N ASP A 94 -14.33 12.34 -57.24
CA ASP A 94 -15.51 12.55 -56.37
C ASP A 94 -16.41 11.30 -56.25
N TYR A 95 -16.58 10.52 -57.32
CA TYR A 95 -17.44 9.33 -57.29
C TYR A 95 -16.81 8.19 -56.48
N THR A 96 -15.49 7.98 -56.60
CA THR A 96 -14.76 7.02 -55.76
C THR A 96 -14.73 7.42 -54.30
N TYR A 97 -14.70 8.72 -53.96
CA TYR A 97 -14.75 9.16 -52.56
C TYR A 97 -16.14 8.94 -51.95
N GLN A 98 -17.21 9.15 -52.73
CA GLN A 98 -18.59 8.87 -52.31
C GLN A 98 -18.89 7.37 -52.19
N GLU A 99 -18.42 6.53 -53.12
CA GLU A 99 -18.59 5.07 -52.97
C GLU A 99 -17.76 4.52 -51.80
N ASN A 100 -16.53 4.99 -51.62
CA ASN A 100 -15.69 4.59 -50.50
C ASN A 100 -16.27 5.06 -49.15
N SER A 101 -16.86 6.25 -49.08
CA SER A 101 -17.53 6.73 -47.86
C SER A 101 -18.83 5.97 -47.59
N HIS A 102 -19.60 5.63 -48.62
CA HIS A 102 -20.83 4.84 -48.47
C HIS A 102 -20.54 3.39 -48.08
N ILE A 103 -19.43 2.81 -48.56
CA ILE A 103 -18.94 1.50 -48.14
C ILE A 103 -18.43 1.55 -46.69
N ALA A 104 -17.68 2.59 -46.30
CA ALA A 104 -17.22 2.79 -44.93
C ALA A 104 -18.40 2.92 -43.94
N LEU A 105 -19.38 3.77 -44.26
CA LEU A 105 -20.59 3.94 -43.45
C LEU A 105 -21.42 2.65 -43.35
N LYS A 106 -21.44 1.82 -44.42
CA LYS A 106 -22.14 0.53 -44.39
C LYS A 106 -21.39 -0.50 -43.53
N ILE A 107 -20.06 -0.45 -43.51
CA ILE A 107 -19.22 -1.27 -42.63
C ILE A 107 -19.40 -0.84 -41.17
N ASP A 108 -19.36 0.46 -40.88
CA ASP A 108 -19.51 1.00 -39.52
C ASP A 108 -20.90 0.67 -38.94
N ASN A 109 -21.95 0.78 -39.75
CA ASN A 109 -23.31 0.39 -39.34
C ASN A 109 -23.46 -1.13 -39.11
N GLU A 110 -22.78 -1.97 -39.89
CA GLU A 110 -22.80 -3.42 -39.70
C GLU A 110 -22.00 -3.80 -38.44
N ILE A 111 -20.86 -3.13 -38.20
CA ILE A 111 -20.06 -3.26 -36.97
C ILE A 111 -20.88 -2.84 -35.76
N ASP A 112 -21.63 -1.73 -35.83
CA ASP A 112 -22.49 -1.28 -34.75
C ASP A 112 -23.68 -2.22 -34.53
N ARG A 113 -24.28 -2.79 -35.58
CA ARG A 113 -25.29 -3.85 -35.41
C ARG A 113 -24.72 -5.11 -34.76
N LEU A 114 -23.51 -5.51 -35.14
CA LEU A 114 -22.82 -6.64 -34.53
C LEU A 114 -22.41 -6.33 -33.08
N ARG A 115 -22.02 -5.09 -32.78
CA ARG A 115 -21.73 -4.60 -31.43
C ARG A 115 -22.98 -4.60 -30.55
N ILE A 116 -24.12 -4.15 -31.07
CA ILE A 116 -25.41 -4.18 -30.38
C ILE A 116 -25.88 -5.62 -30.16
N ARG A 117 -25.73 -6.51 -31.15
CA ARG A 117 -26.02 -7.95 -30.98
C ARG A 117 -25.07 -8.61 -29.97
N ALA A 118 -23.80 -8.25 -29.97
CA ALA A 118 -22.83 -8.73 -28.98
C ALA A 118 -23.14 -8.21 -27.57
N GLN A 119 -23.57 -6.95 -27.42
CA GLN A 119 -24.06 -6.39 -26.15
C GLN A 119 -25.35 -7.06 -25.67
N HIS A 120 -26.28 -7.36 -26.58
CA HIS A 120 -27.48 -8.11 -26.26
C HIS A 120 -27.18 -9.57 -25.87
N GLN A 121 -26.14 -10.19 -26.46
CA GLN A 121 -25.61 -11.49 -26.02
C GLN A 121 -24.81 -11.41 -24.71
N GLN A 122 -24.17 -10.27 -24.39
CA GLN A 122 -23.54 -10.00 -23.09
C GLN A 122 -24.57 -9.96 -21.95
N GLN A 123 -25.81 -9.54 -22.23
CA GLN A 123 -26.89 -9.52 -21.24
C GLN A 123 -27.48 -10.93 -20.95
N ILE A 124 -27.26 -11.89 -21.85
CA ILE A 124 -27.83 -13.25 -21.78
C ILE A 124 -26.83 -14.29 -21.24
N SER A 125 -25.52 -14.00 -21.19
CA SER A 125 -24.46 -15.02 -20.97
C SER A 125 -23.69 -14.93 -19.64
N CYS A 126 -24.12 -14.14 -18.66
CA CYS A 126 -23.52 -14.17 -17.33
C CYS A 126 -24.26 -15.15 -16.41
N LEU A 127 -24.06 -16.47 -16.60
CA LEU A 127 -24.48 -17.41 -15.56
C LEU A 127 -23.54 -17.27 -14.36
N PRO A 128 -23.97 -16.69 -13.22
CA PRO A 128 -23.02 -16.16 -12.22
C PRO A 128 -22.37 -17.23 -11.34
N HIS A 129 -22.77 -18.50 -11.46
CA HIS A 129 -22.27 -19.62 -10.68
C HIS A 129 -22.50 -20.89 -11.50
N ILE A 130 -21.50 -21.76 -11.60
CA ILE A 130 -21.65 -23.01 -12.37
C ILE A 130 -22.37 -24.05 -11.51
N PHE A 131 -21.90 -24.19 -10.27
CA PHE A 131 -22.33 -25.23 -9.37
C PHE A 131 -22.28 -24.73 -7.94
N GLU A 132 -23.33 -25.03 -7.19
CA GLU A 132 -23.45 -24.70 -5.78
C GLU A 132 -24.25 -25.81 -5.11
N ALA A 133 -23.70 -26.41 -4.06
CA ALA A 133 -24.37 -27.46 -3.30
C ALA A 133 -24.05 -27.34 -1.80
N ILE A 134 -25.10 -27.46 -0.98
CA ILE A 134 -24.97 -27.80 0.44
C ILE A 134 -24.95 -29.31 0.51
N LEU A 135 -23.83 -29.84 0.98
CA LEU A 135 -23.55 -31.26 1.07
C LEU A 135 -24.43 -31.91 2.15
N TRP A 136 -24.66 -33.22 2.02
CA TRP A 136 -25.48 -33.98 2.96
C TRP A 136 -24.82 -34.08 4.35
N ASP A 137 -23.52 -34.36 4.41
CA ASP A 137 -22.72 -34.41 5.64
C ASP A 137 -21.36 -33.70 5.48
N GLU A 138 -20.59 -33.63 6.57
CA GLU A 138 -19.30 -32.95 6.65
C GLU A 138 -18.19 -33.64 5.86
N ILE A 139 -17.36 -32.79 5.25
CA ILE A 139 -16.19 -33.16 4.48
C ILE A 139 -14.95 -32.52 5.12
N ASN A 140 -13.82 -33.20 5.04
CA ASN A 140 -12.55 -32.65 5.44
C ASN A 140 -11.93 -31.82 4.30
N GLU A 141 -11.82 -30.51 4.52
CA GLU A 141 -11.29 -29.55 3.54
C GLU A 141 -9.81 -29.79 3.22
N GLU A 142 -9.02 -30.29 4.18
CA GLU A 142 -7.56 -30.41 4.07
C GLU A 142 -7.13 -31.54 3.12
N TYR A 143 -7.89 -32.65 3.12
CA TYR A 143 -7.61 -33.83 2.29
C TYR A 143 -8.44 -33.84 1.00
N SER A 144 -9.35 -32.88 0.82
CA SER A 144 -10.15 -32.79 -0.38
C SER A 144 -9.36 -32.14 -1.52
N LYS A 145 -9.43 -32.74 -2.71
CA LYS A 145 -8.69 -32.31 -3.90
C LYS A 145 -9.65 -31.97 -5.04
N CYS A 146 -9.24 -31.05 -5.90
CA CYS A 146 -9.94 -30.73 -7.14
C CYS A 146 -8.96 -30.79 -8.31
N THR A 147 -9.35 -31.46 -9.38
CA THR A 147 -8.57 -31.62 -10.62
C THR A 147 -9.38 -31.15 -11.82
N PHE A 148 -8.74 -30.42 -12.72
CA PHE A 148 -9.32 -29.96 -13.98
C PHE A 148 -8.75 -30.83 -15.10
N ASP A 149 -9.59 -31.57 -15.82
CA ASP A 149 -9.18 -32.44 -16.93
C ASP A 149 -10.09 -32.29 -18.15
N ASN A 150 -9.49 -31.98 -19.32
CA ASN A 150 -10.10 -32.02 -20.65
C ASN A 150 -11.55 -31.48 -20.77
N GLY A 151 -11.88 -30.40 -20.07
CA GLY A 151 -13.24 -29.82 -20.09
C GLY A 151 -14.20 -30.42 -19.05
N SER A 152 -13.67 -31.07 -18.02
CA SER A 152 -14.41 -31.53 -16.84
C SER A 152 -13.66 -31.16 -15.56
N VAL A 153 -14.42 -30.91 -14.49
CA VAL A 153 -13.89 -30.63 -13.16
C VAL A 153 -14.26 -31.79 -12.25
N LEU A 154 -13.25 -32.45 -11.69
CA LEU A 154 -13.41 -33.57 -10.78
C LEU A 154 -13.03 -33.12 -9.36
N PHE A 155 -13.97 -33.23 -8.44
CA PHE A 155 -13.76 -33.06 -7.01
C PHE A 155 -13.61 -34.42 -6.35
N GLU A 156 -12.51 -34.63 -5.66
CA GLU A 156 -12.27 -35.77 -4.77
C GLU A 156 -12.38 -35.26 -3.32
N LEU A 157 -13.55 -35.47 -2.71
CA LEU A 157 -13.88 -34.94 -1.40
C LEU A 157 -13.77 -36.04 -0.34
N GLN A 158 -13.04 -35.78 0.75
CA GLN A 158 -12.86 -36.75 1.84
C GLN A 158 -13.99 -36.60 2.87
N LYS A 159 -14.83 -37.63 3.04
CA LYS A 159 -15.89 -37.61 4.06
C LYS A 159 -15.27 -37.58 5.45
N LYS A 160 -15.90 -36.85 6.37
CA LYS A 160 -15.50 -36.84 7.78
C LYS A 160 -16.00 -38.08 8.51
N ASN A 161 -17.24 -38.48 8.23
CA ASN A 161 -17.83 -39.73 8.68
C ASN A 161 -17.96 -40.68 7.48
N SER A 162 -17.51 -41.94 7.61
CA SER A 162 -17.64 -42.97 6.56
C SER A 162 -19.08 -43.48 6.40
N VAL A 163 -20.02 -42.56 6.17
CA VAL A 163 -21.44 -42.83 6.01
C VAL A 163 -21.79 -42.87 4.52
N HIS A 164 -22.71 -43.75 4.14
CA HIS A 164 -23.25 -43.79 2.78
C HIS A 164 -24.19 -42.61 2.54
N TRP A 165 -23.97 -41.84 1.48
CA TRP A 165 -24.79 -40.69 1.15
C TRP A 165 -25.84 -41.07 0.13
N GLU A 166 -27.12 -41.05 0.48
CA GLU A 166 -28.19 -41.32 -0.49
C GLU A 166 -28.30 -40.20 -1.54
N CYS A 167 -27.91 -38.98 -1.17
CA CYS A 167 -27.94 -37.79 -2.02
C CYS A 167 -26.67 -36.96 -1.78
N LEU A 168 -26.11 -36.38 -2.83
CA LEU A 168 -24.99 -35.44 -2.72
C LEU A 168 -25.36 -34.20 -1.88
N ALA A 169 -26.55 -33.66 -2.15
CA ALA A 169 -27.03 -32.43 -1.55
C ALA A 169 -28.10 -32.71 -0.48
N LEU A 170 -28.10 -31.88 0.56
CA LEU A 170 -29.09 -31.93 1.63
C LEU A 170 -30.49 -31.56 1.09
N LYS A 171 -31.45 -32.49 1.20
CA LYS A 171 -32.84 -32.28 0.82
C LYS A 171 -33.62 -31.68 2.00
N LYS A 172 -33.81 -30.36 1.99
CA LYS A 172 -34.61 -29.60 2.98
C LYS A 172 -35.51 -28.57 2.30
N SER A 173 -36.34 -27.88 3.09
CA SER A 173 -37.14 -26.77 2.58
C SER A 173 -36.23 -25.66 2.02
N LYS A 174 -36.71 -24.95 0.98
CA LYS A 174 -35.94 -23.89 0.31
C LYS A 174 -35.50 -22.78 1.26
N GLU A 175 -36.28 -22.51 2.30
CA GLU A 175 -35.99 -21.48 3.30
C GLU A 175 -34.92 -21.92 4.29
N GLU A 176 -34.99 -23.16 4.77
CA GLU A 176 -33.94 -23.74 5.62
C GLU A 176 -32.60 -23.80 4.90
N LEU A 177 -32.58 -24.20 3.63
CA LEU A 177 -31.36 -24.21 2.82
C LEU A 177 -30.76 -22.81 2.67
N LYS A 178 -31.59 -21.77 2.50
CA LYS A 178 -31.11 -20.39 2.47
C LYS A 178 -30.53 -19.95 3.80
N LYS A 179 -31.18 -20.27 4.91
CA LYS A 179 -30.70 -19.94 6.27
C LYS A 179 -29.35 -20.61 6.55
N LEU A 180 -29.26 -21.92 6.29
CA LEU A 180 -28.01 -22.69 6.42
C LEU A 180 -26.89 -22.14 5.54
N LYS A 181 -27.21 -21.80 4.28
CA LYS A 181 -26.23 -21.15 3.39
C LYS A 181 -25.68 -19.86 3.98
N CYS A 182 -26.55 -18.97 4.45
CA CYS A 182 -26.13 -17.70 5.03
C CYS A 182 -25.26 -17.90 6.26
N GLU A 183 -25.61 -18.84 7.13
CA GLU A 183 -24.83 -19.20 8.31
C GLU A 183 -23.42 -19.72 7.93
N ILE A 184 -23.34 -20.68 7.02
CA ILE A 184 -22.06 -21.23 6.54
C ILE A 184 -21.19 -20.13 5.91
N LEU A 185 -21.78 -19.28 5.06
CA LEU A 185 -21.05 -18.18 4.43
C LEU A 185 -20.55 -17.15 5.45
N ASN A 186 -21.35 -16.84 6.47
CA ASN A 186 -20.94 -15.95 7.55
C ASN A 186 -19.76 -16.52 8.34
N ASN A 187 -19.79 -17.82 8.68
CA ASN A 187 -18.69 -18.49 9.36
C ASN A 187 -17.39 -18.43 8.53
N ILE A 188 -17.47 -18.72 7.22
CA ILE A 188 -16.33 -18.61 6.30
C ILE A 188 -15.77 -17.18 6.29
N ILE A 189 -16.63 -16.16 6.26
CA ILE A 189 -16.21 -14.76 6.26
C ILE A 189 -15.54 -14.40 7.60
N GLN A 190 -16.13 -14.81 8.73
CA GLN A 190 -15.58 -14.56 10.06
C GLN A 190 -14.22 -15.22 10.26
N GLU A 191 -14.06 -16.48 9.86
CA GLU A 191 -12.77 -17.17 9.93
C GLU A 191 -11.69 -16.47 9.10
N ARG A 192 -12.03 -16.01 7.89
CA ARG A 192 -11.10 -15.24 7.05
C ARG A 192 -10.71 -13.92 7.71
N GLN A 193 -11.65 -13.22 8.33
CA GLN A 193 -11.37 -11.99 9.06
C GLN A 193 -10.47 -12.27 10.28
N ASN A 194 -10.75 -13.32 11.04
CA ASN A 194 -9.96 -13.71 12.22
C ASN A 194 -8.52 -14.07 11.83
N LYS A 195 -8.34 -14.87 10.77
CA LYS A 195 -7.00 -15.20 10.23
C LYS A 195 -6.24 -13.96 9.78
N SER A 196 -6.93 -12.97 9.17
CA SER A 196 -6.32 -11.70 8.77
C SER A 196 -5.88 -10.88 9.99
N LYS A 197 -6.75 -10.74 10.99
CA LYS A 197 -6.45 -10.05 12.26
C LYS A 197 -5.28 -10.69 12.99
N GLN A 198 -5.25 -12.02 13.11
CA GLN A 198 -4.15 -12.76 13.74
C GLN A 198 -2.81 -12.49 13.03
N LYS A 199 -2.79 -12.49 11.68
CA LYS A 199 -1.58 -12.14 10.92
C LYS A 199 -1.11 -10.71 11.18
N ALA A 200 -2.04 -9.78 11.31
CA ALA A 200 -1.70 -8.39 11.63
C ALA A 200 -1.08 -8.28 13.04
N VAL A 201 -1.70 -8.90 14.05
CA VAL A 201 -1.16 -8.95 15.43
C VAL A 201 0.22 -9.56 15.46
N LEU A 202 0.40 -10.74 14.84
CA LEU A 202 1.68 -11.43 14.75
C LEU A 202 2.77 -10.64 14.02
N LYS A 203 2.39 -9.71 13.12
CA LYS A 203 3.34 -8.79 12.49
C LYS A 203 3.73 -7.68 13.47
N THR A 204 2.75 -7.03 14.09
CA THR A 204 2.98 -5.98 15.09
C THR A 204 3.83 -6.47 16.28
N GLU A 205 3.60 -7.69 16.76
CA GLU A 205 4.40 -8.29 17.83
C GLU A 205 5.86 -8.50 17.43
N ARG A 206 6.09 -9.00 16.20
CA ARG A 206 7.45 -9.15 15.66
C ARG A 206 8.15 -7.80 15.54
N ASP A 207 7.46 -6.79 15.00
CA ASP A 207 8.00 -5.44 14.83
C ASP A 207 8.34 -4.83 16.20
N ARG A 208 7.46 -5.00 17.20
CA ARG A 208 7.69 -4.53 18.58
C ARG A 208 8.90 -5.21 19.23
N LEU A 209 9.04 -6.53 19.07
CA LEU A 209 10.17 -7.28 19.62
C LEU A 209 11.50 -6.83 18.99
N ALA A 210 11.53 -6.65 17.67
CA ALA A 210 12.72 -6.17 16.97
C ALA A 210 13.15 -4.77 17.46
N VAL A 211 12.20 -3.83 17.60
CA VAL A 211 12.48 -2.49 18.14
C VAL A 211 12.98 -2.56 19.58
N LYS A 212 12.37 -3.40 20.42
CA LYS A 212 12.79 -3.58 21.80
C LYS A 212 14.23 -4.11 21.89
N GLU A 213 14.56 -5.13 21.10
CA GLU A 213 15.92 -5.70 21.07
C GLU A 213 16.96 -4.66 20.61
N GLN A 214 16.61 -3.82 19.63
CA GLN A 214 17.47 -2.73 19.18
C GLN A 214 17.73 -1.70 20.29
N ILE A 215 16.68 -1.26 20.99
CA ILE A 215 16.80 -0.32 22.12
C ILE A 215 17.65 -0.94 23.25
N ASP A 216 17.41 -2.21 23.56
CA ASP A 216 18.16 -2.92 24.60
C ASP A 216 19.64 -3.07 24.24
N PHE A 217 19.97 -3.19 22.95
CA PHE A 217 21.34 -3.21 22.46
C PHE A 217 22.00 -1.83 22.57
N GLU A 218 21.35 -0.79 22.04
CA GLU A 218 21.85 0.59 22.10
C GLU A 218 22.04 1.05 23.55
N ASN A 219 21.11 0.74 24.45
CA ASN A 219 21.22 1.08 25.87
C ASN A 219 22.44 0.45 26.53
N LYS A 220 22.78 -0.81 26.20
CA LYS A 220 23.98 -1.46 26.71
C LYS A 220 25.26 -0.78 26.19
N GLU A 221 25.28 -0.40 24.93
CA GLU A 221 26.40 0.36 24.35
C GLU A 221 26.54 1.73 25.03
N HIS A 222 25.44 2.46 25.23
CA HIS A 222 25.44 3.75 25.91
C HIS A 222 25.93 3.63 27.37
N GLN A 223 25.48 2.63 28.11
CA GLN A 223 25.95 2.34 29.47
C GLN A 223 27.46 2.04 29.50
N LEU A 224 27.95 1.27 28.54
CA LEU A 224 29.38 0.96 28.43
C LEU A 224 30.19 2.24 28.16
N ILE A 225 29.77 3.07 27.22
CA ILE A 225 30.42 4.36 26.92
C ILE A 225 30.41 5.28 28.15
N GLN A 226 29.30 5.35 28.88
CA GLN A 226 29.20 6.15 30.11
C GLN A 226 30.19 5.64 31.16
N SER A 227 30.28 4.33 31.38
CA SER A 227 31.23 3.75 32.34
C SER A 227 32.68 4.09 32.00
N ILE A 228 33.05 4.07 30.72
CA ILE A 228 34.40 4.44 30.26
C ILE A 228 34.66 5.94 30.52
N ARG A 229 33.72 6.81 30.17
CA ARG A 229 33.85 8.26 30.40
C ARG A 229 34.00 8.57 31.88
N ASP A 230 33.22 7.92 32.73
CA ASP A 230 33.27 8.17 34.16
C ASP A 230 34.56 7.63 34.79
N GLU A 231 35.08 6.51 34.30
CA GLU A 231 36.41 6.01 34.67
C GLU A 231 37.54 6.98 34.26
N GLU A 232 37.49 7.54 33.05
CA GLU A 232 38.45 8.56 32.59
C GLU A 232 38.38 9.84 33.42
N LYS A 233 37.17 10.33 33.73
CA LYS A 233 36.97 11.48 34.62
C LYS A 233 37.55 11.21 36.00
N GLU A 234 37.32 10.02 36.56
CA GLU A 234 37.86 9.65 37.87
C GLU A 234 39.39 9.62 37.87
N LYS A 235 40.01 9.10 36.79
CA LYS A 235 41.48 9.13 36.62
C LYS A 235 42.01 10.57 36.60
N VAL A 236 41.38 11.47 35.82
CA VAL A 236 41.78 12.89 35.76
C VAL A 236 41.62 13.58 37.11
N LEU A 237 40.52 13.31 37.84
CA LEU A 237 40.32 13.88 39.18
C LEU A 237 41.37 13.39 40.18
N LYS A 238 41.73 12.09 40.12
CA LYS A 238 42.83 11.53 40.93
C LYS A 238 44.14 12.20 40.59
N GLU A 239 44.49 12.34 39.31
CA GLU A 239 45.68 13.06 38.87
C GLU A 239 45.68 14.50 39.43
N LEU A 240 44.64 15.29 39.19
CA LEU A 240 44.53 16.66 39.72
C LEU A 240 44.72 16.73 41.25
N SER A 241 44.17 15.79 42.00
CA SER A 241 44.33 15.74 43.47
C SER A 241 45.79 15.45 43.88
N THR A 242 46.49 14.55 43.18
CA THR A 242 47.91 14.26 43.42
C THR A 242 48.81 15.42 43.03
N TRP A 243 48.48 16.14 41.95
CA TRP A 243 49.18 17.36 41.55
C TRP A 243 49.01 18.45 42.61
N LYS A 244 47.78 18.66 43.11
CA LYS A 244 47.49 19.66 44.15
C LYS A 244 48.27 19.39 45.44
N THR A 245 48.23 18.15 45.95
CA THR A 245 48.99 17.75 47.15
C THR A 245 50.50 17.85 46.93
N LYS A 246 51.03 17.48 45.76
CA LYS A 246 52.45 17.65 45.43
C LYS A 246 52.88 19.11 45.33
N THR A 247 52.00 20.00 44.86
CA THR A 247 52.25 21.45 44.88
C THR A 247 52.19 22.03 46.28
N GLU A 248 51.27 21.58 47.13
CA GLU A 248 51.18 21.98 48.54
C GLU A 248 52.43 21.55 49.33
N ILE A 249 52.91 20.31 49.15
CA ILE A 249 54.16 19.81 49.76
C ILE A 249 55.37 20.67 49.32
N LYS A 250 55.47 21.02 48.03
CA LYS A 250 56.53 21.92 47.53
C LYS A 250 56.38 23.37 48.01
N HIS A 251 55.17 23.80 48.35
CA HIS A 251 54.91 25.15 48.87
C HIS A 251 55.23 25.27 50.36
N ASP A 252 55.10 24.18 51.11
CA ASP A 252 55.54 24.09 52.50
C ASP A 252 57.05 23.82 52.64
N GLU A 253 57.68 23.05 51.74
CA GLU A 253 59.15 22.89 51.69
C GLU A 253 59.90 24.18 51.27
N ARG A 254 59.23 25.13 50.62
CA ARG A 254 59.81 26.43 50.22
C ARG A 254 59.64 27.54 51.27
N LYS A 255 58.96 27.28 52.38
CA LYS A 255 58.67 28.30 53.41
C LYS A 255 59.82 28.62 54.37
N ASP A 256 60.97 27.94 54.27
CA ASP A 256 62.10 28.22 55.16
C ASP A 256 63.15 29.20 54.59
N ASN A 257 62.92 29.84 53.44
CA ASN A 257 63.75 30.98 53.04
C ASN A 257 63.11 31.82 51.92
N LYS A 258 62.33 32.85 52.28
CA LYS A 258 62.52 34.25 51.84
C LYS A 258 61.32 35.15 52.20
N ASN A 259 61.69 36.32 52.72
CA ASN A 259 60.86 37.47 53.04
C ASN A 259 60.09 38.04 51.83
N ASN A 260 58.86 38.48 52.10
CA ASN A 260 58.09 39.58 51.51
C ASN A 260 58.01 39.72 49.97
N LYS A 261 56.82 39.48 49.41
CA LYS A 261 55.94 40.47 48.74
C LYS A 261 54.76 39.77 48.07
N ASP A 262 53.55 40.04 48.55
CA ASP A 262 52.29 39.67 47.89
C ASP A 262 52.17 40.40 46.54
N ILE A 263 52.13 39.62 45.47
CA ILE A 263 51.80 40.06 44.11
C ILE A 263 50.72 39.10 43.63
N PHE A 264 49.46 39.33 44.01
CA PHE A 264 48.25 39.03 43.24
C PHE A 264 47.01 39.41 44.07
N SER A 265 46.82 40.72 44.22
CA SER A 265 45.52 41.29 44.55
C SER A 265 45.40 42.58 43.75
N THR A 266 45.09 42.44 42.47
CA THR A 266 44.60 43.57 41.67
C THR A 266 43.66 43.02 40.61
N ASP A 267 42.40 43.39 40.74
CA ASP A 267 41.37 43.25 39.72
C ASP A 267 41.75 44.14 38.52
N GLU A 268 42.44 43.59 37.53
CA GLU A 268 42.61 44.25 36.22
C GLU A 268 42.26 43.27 35.08
N PRO A 269 41.38 43.68 34.12
CA PRO A 269 40.99 42.85 33.00
C PRO A 269 42.13 42.70 31.98
N LEU A 270 42.34 41.47 31.53
CA LEU A 270 43.32 41.09 30.51
C LEU A 270 43.10 41.87 29.19
N LYS A 271 44.14 42.60 28.75
CA LYS A 271 44.18 43.28 27.43
C LYS A 271 44.46 42.27 26.32
N ILE A 272 43.54 42.19 25.36
CA ILE A 272 43.74 41.60 24.03
C ILE A 272 44.58 42.60 23.21
N TYR A 273 45.62 42.13 22.52
CA TYR A 273 46.47 42.96 21.68
C TYR A 273 45.78 43.26 20.36
N GLU A 274 45.40 44.52 20.14
CA GLU A 274 45.05 45.06 18.82
C GLU A 274 46.30 45.58 18.12
N ILE A 275 46.35 45.30 16.82
CA ILE A 275 47.44 45.60 15.88
C ILE A 275 47.67 47.12 15.80
N GLU A 276 48.94 47.50 15.84
CA GLU A 276 49.44 48.88 15.80
C GLU A 276 49.06 49.59 14.49
N ASN A 277 48.41 50.76 14.60
CA ASN A 277 48.45 51.81 13.59
C ASN A 277 48.95 53.09 14.26
N GLU A 278 50.03 53.65 13.70
CA GLU A 278 50.75 54.84 14.15
C GLU A 278 49.89 56.12 14.20
N PRO A 279 50.27 57.12 15.03
CA PRO A 279 49.37 58.11 15.62
C PRO A 279 49.30 59.42 14.82
N THR A 280 48.08 59.94 14.66
CA THR A 280 47.85 61.36 14.33
C THR A 280 47.11 62.03 15.47
N GLU A 281 47.59 63.22 15.81
CA GLU A 281 47.40 64.02 17.02
C GLU A 281 45.94 64.30 17.48
N CYS A 282 45.77 64.29 18.81
CA CYS A 282 45.01 65.23 19.66
C CYS A 282 43.58 65.68 19.24
N ILE A 283 42.55 65.12 19.90
CA ILE A 283 41.42 65.89 20.51
C ILE A 283 40.90 65.13 21.75
N ASN A 284 41.40 65.45 22.94
CA ASN A 284 40.87 64.94 24.21
C ASN A 284 39.71 65.79 24.73
N GLN A 285 38.54 65.75 24.09
CA GLN A 285 37.25 66.07 24.73
C GLN A 285 36.13 65.27 24.05
N LEU A 286 35.76 64.12 24.63
CA LEU A 286 34.54 63.44 24.23
C LEU A 286 33.34 64.31 24.63
N PRO A 287 32.36 64.58 23.73
CA PRO A 287 31.17 65.31 24.11
C PRO A 287 30.42 64.53 25.20
N SER A 288 29.94 65.25 26.21
CA SER A 288 29.18 64.65 27.32
C SER A 288 28.00 63.83 26.77
N PRO A 289 27.75 62.61 27.30
CA PRO A 289 26.65 61.77 26.82
C PRO A 289 25.33 62.55 26.82
N ARG A 290 24.61 62.54 25.69
CA ARG A 290 23.31 63.22 25.59
C ARG A 290 22.37 62.66 26.66
N THR A 291 21.65 63.55 27.34
CA THR A 291 20.65 63.15 28.33
C THR A 291 19.55 62.33 27.67
N PHE A 292 19.27 61.15 28.24
CA PHE A 292 18.19 60.31 27.77
C PHE A 292 16.85 60.96 28.13
N LYS A 293 15.87 60.88 27.23
CA LYS A 293 14.50 61.23 27.51
C LYS A 293 13.62 60.12 26.98
N THR A 294 12.81 59.53 27.84
CA THR A 294 11.86 58.49 27.47
C THR A 294 10.69 59.13 26.75
N ILE A 295 10.48 58.74 25.49
CA ILE A 295 9.33 59.18 24.70
C ILE A 295 8.23 58.14 24.91
N GLU A 296 7.08 58.57 25.43
CA GLU A 296 5.89 57.72 25.49
C GLU A 296 5.26 57.65 24.11
N ILE A 297 5.34 56.47 23.49
CA ILE A 297 4.76 56.20 22.18
C ILE A 297 3.45 55.46 22.37
N ASN A 298 2.33 56.12 22.12
CA ASN A 298 1.02 55.48 22.08
C ASN A 298 0.75 54.98 20.66
N PHE A 299 0.91 53.68 20.45
CA PHE A 299 0.58 53.07 19.18
C PHE A 299 -0.93 53.05 18.96
N THR A 300 -1.39 53.59 17.84
CA THR A 300 -2.76 53.34 17.38
C THR A 300 -2.92 51.84 17.14
N PRO A 301 -3.89 51.16 17.75
CA PRO A 301 -4.07 49.73 17.55
C PRO A 301 -4.37 49.48 16.07
N ARG A 302 -3.40 48.87 15.38
CA ARG A 302 -3.63 48.39 14.03
C ARG A 302 -4.50 47.15 14.16
N HIS A 303 -5.74 47.24 13.66
CA HIS A 303 -6.52 46.07 13.32
C HIS A 303 -5.79 45.37 12.16
N PHE A 304 -4.85 44.51 12.53
CA PHE A 304 -4.35 43.50 11.63
C PHE A 304 -5.54 42.55 11.43
N THR A 305 -6.13 42.54 10.22
CA THR A 305 -6.70 41.29 9.74
C THR A 305 -5.51 40.36 9.58
N THR A 306 -5.03 39.79 10.68
CA THR A 306 -4.41 38.49 10.58
C THR A 306 -5.48 37.71 9.85
N PRO A 307 -5.25 37.25 8.60
CA PRO A 307 -6.11 36.21 8.10
C PRO A 307 -5.88 35.12 9.14
N SER A 308 -6.82 34.99 10.09
CA SER A 308 -6.93 33.79 10.89
C SER A 308 -6.80 32.70 9.85
N ARG A 309 -5.98 31.72 10.15
CA ARG A 309 -5.69 30.60 9.25
C ARG A 309 -6.95 29.71 9.16
N GLU A 310 -8.08 30.30 8.75
CA GLU A 310 -9.40 29.70 8.69
C GLU A 310 -9.49 28.71 7.53
N SER A 311 -8.49 28.66 6.66
CA SER A 311 -8.38 27.66 5.60
C SER A 311 -7.50 26.46 5.95
N THR A 312 -6.72 26.48 7.05
CA THR A 312 -5.80 25.36 7.37
C THR A 312 -5.96 24.81 8.78
N LYS A 313 -6.83 25.39 9.60
CA LYS A 313 -7.12 24.87 10.95
C LYS A 313 -7.72 23.47 10.92
N ALA A 314 -8.59 23.17 9.95
CA ALA A 314 -9.15 21.84 9.77
C ALA A 314 -8.07 20.83 9.39
N ASP A 315 -7.22 21.17 8.42
CA ASP A 315 -6.10 20.33 7.97
C ASP A 315 -5.07 20.10 9.07
N GLU A 316 -4.78 21.13 9.87
CA GLU A 316 -3.89 21.05 11.02
C GLU A 316 -4.48 20.17 12.13
N GLN A 317 -5.78 20.28 12.41
CA GLN A 317 -6.46 19.39 13.35
C GLN A 317 -6.50 17.94 12.83
N GLU A 318 -6.70 17.74 11.53
CA GLU A 318 -6.62 16.41 10.92
C GLU A 318 -5.19 15.84 11.00
N TRP A 319 -4.19 16.67 10.77
CA TRP A 319 -2.79 16.28 10.89
C TRP A 319 -2.45 15.89 12.34
N LEU A 320 -2.86 16.70 13.32
CA LEU A 320 -2.72 16.37 14.74
C LEU A 320 -3.44 15.07 15.09
N LYS A 321 -4.69 14.88 14.64
CA LYS A 321 -5.45 13.62 14.84
C LYS A 321 -4.76 12.42 14.22
N LYS A 322 -4.21 12.56 13.01
CA LYS A 322 -3.44 11.50 12.32
C LYS A 322 -2.17 11.18 13.10
N GLN A 323 -1.51 12.18 13.66
CA GLN A 323 -0.30 12.00 14.47
C GLN A 323 -0.62 11.33 15.82
N THR A 324 -1.68 11.74 16.51
CA THR A 324 -2.17 11.07 17.73
C THR A 324 -2.60 9.63 17.44
N ALA A 325 -3.31 9.39 16.33
CA ALA A 325 -3.71 8.05 15.93
C ALA A 325 -2.50 7.15 15.59
N ALA A 326 -1.48 7.70 14.93
CA ALA A 326 -0.23 7.00 14.66
C ALA A 326 0.54 6.67 15.94
N ARG A 327 0.63 7.62 16.88
CA ARG A 327 1.24 7.40 18.22
C ARG A 327 0.50 6.32 19.01
N ARG A 328 -0.84 6.36 19.05
CA ARG A 328 -1.66 5.30 19.68
C ARG A 328 -1.49 3.94 19.00
N ALA A 329 -1.40 3.91 17.68
CA ALA A 329 -1.15 2.66 16.94
C ALA A 329 0.24 2.07 17.24
N ALA A 330 1.23 2.91 17.55
CA ALA A 330 2.55 2.50 18.01
C ALA A 330 2.57 2.08 19.51
N GLY A 331 1.42 2.13 20.20
CA GLY A 331 1.29 1.76 21.61
C GLY A 331 1.59 2.90 22.59
N PHE A 332 1.71 4.15 22.12
CA PHE A 332 1.87 5.33 22.96
C PHE A 332 0.52 6.04 23.14
N VAL A 333 0.00 6.02 24.36
CA VAL A 333 -1.29 6.62 24.74
C VAL A 333 -0.99 7.79 25.67
N GLU A 334 -1.27 9.01 25.20
CA GLU A 334 -0.99 10.24 25.97
C GLU A 334 -1.82 10.28 27.27
N GLU A 335 -2.99 9.62 27.27
CA GLU A 335 -3.85 9.48 28.44
C GLU A 335 -3.30 8.55 29.53
N ASP A 336 -2.28 7.75 29.24
CA ASP A 336 -1.65 6.83 30.21
C ASP A 336 -0.47 7.47 30.97
N LEU A 337 -0.03 8.68 30.58
CA LEU A 337 1.03 9.39 31.28
C LEU A 337 0.55 9.94 32.61
N ARG A 338 1.40 9.83 33.62
CA ARG A 338 1.15 10.44 34.92
C ARG A 338 1.35 11.95 34.82
N PRO A 339 0.64 12.77 35.61
CA PRO A 339 0.79 14.23 35.60
C PRO A 339 2.24 14.71 35.72
N GLU A 340 3.06 13.98 36.48
CA GLU A 340 4.48 14.28 36.67
C GLU A 340 5.32 14.01 35.42
N GLU A 341 4.92 13.05 34.57
CA GLU A 341 5.62 12.71 33.31
C GLU A 341 5.38 13.75 32.21
N HIS A 342 4.45 14.68 32.42
CA HIS A 342 4.25 15.84 31.55
C HIS A 342 5.19 17.01 31.87
N ASP A 343 5.89 16.96 33.01
CA ASP A 343 6.83 18.01 33.41
C ASP A 343 8.22 17.78 32.76
N PRO A 344 8.73 18.73 31.96
CA PRO A 344 10.06 18.64 31.36
C PRO A 344 11.18 18.58 32.41
N GLU A 345 11.03 19.21 33.57
CA GLU A 345 12.05 19.13 34.64
C GLU A 345 12.09 17.73 35.26
N TRP A 346 10.93 17.08 35.41
CA TRP A 346 10.82 15.72 35.92
C TRP A 346 11.46 14.71 34.95
N CYS A 347 11.24 14.88 33.65
CA CYS A 347 11.86 14.06 32.61
C CYS A 347 13.39 14.21 32.62
N LEU A 348 13.90 15.42 32.86
CA LEU A 348 15.34 15.73 32.89
C LEU A 348 16.04 15.17 34.13
N GLN A 349 15.34 15.05 35.27
CA GLN A 349 15.85 14.39 36.48
C GLN A 349 15.84 12.86 36.41
N LYS A 350 14.99 12.26 35.57
CA LYS A 350 14.86 10.79 35.43
C LYS A 350 15.65 10.21 34.26
N GLY A 351 16.14 11.06 33.34
CA GLY A 351 16.89 10.70 32.14
C GLY A 351 18.38 10.47 32.36
#